data_AF-A0A496UA05-F1
#
_entry.id   AF-A0A496UA05-F1
#
_cell.length_a   1.000
_cell.length_b   1.000
_cell.length_c   1.000
_cell.angle_alpha   90.00
_cell.angle_beta   90.00
_cell.angle_gamma   90.00
#
_symmetry.space_group_name_H-M   'P 1'
#
loop_
_entity.id
_entity.type
_entity.pdbx_description
1 polymer ?
#
loop_
_entity_poly.entity_id
_entity_poly.type
_entity_poly.pdbx_seq_one_letter_code
_entity_poly.pdbx_strand_id
1 'polypeptide(L)'
;ERSLSDKYWLNISDPDFSFGGVIEHTNLVPKRRYGTHLVYLFSYVPAEHEIYNLSDKALFERYYADLKRIFPSIKKNDIRKYHVNRATHANPVFETPFLPKMPKQETPVSGLYLLDMTQIYPQDRNVSHSIALAKEFVEENL
;
A
#
# COMPACT_ATOMS: atom_id res chain seq x y z
N GLU A 1 21.25 -4.21 -9.75
CA GLU A 1 22.15 -5.36 -9.47
C GLU A 1 22.57 -5.48 -8.00
N ARG A 2 22.57 -4.39 -7.24
CA ARG A 2 22.89 -4.38 -5.81
C ARG A 2 21.62 -4.16 -4.99
N SER A 3 21.57 -4.74 -3.80
CA SER A 3 20.57 -4.43 -2.78
C SER A 3 20.77 -3.03 -2.21
N LEU A 4 19.68 -2.42 -1.72
CA LEU A 4 19.77 -1.20 -0.89
C LEU A 4 20.14 -1.56 0.56
N SER A 5 19.56 -2.65 1.08
CA SER A 5 19.77 -3.12 2.45
C SER A 5 19.50 -4.62 2.58
N ASP A 6 19.73 -5.17 3.78
CA ASP A 6 19.32 -6.52 4.18
C ASP A 6 17.88 -6.57 4.74
N LYS A 7 17.15 -5.44 4.74
CA LYS A 7 15.82 -5.32 5.35
C LYS A 7 14.72 -5.52 4.32
N TYR A 8 13.70 -6.30 4.65
CA TYR A 8 12.50 -6.39 3.82
C TYR A 8 11.66 -5.12 3.90
N TRP A 9 11.49 -4.56 5.10
CA TRP A 9 10.65 -3.40 5.38
C TRP A 9 11.39 -2.39 6.25
N LEU A 10 11.39 -1.13 5.83
CA LEU A 10 11.93 0.01 6.57
C LEU A 10 10.85 1.09 6.68
N ASN A 11 10.43 1.42 7.90
CA ASN A 11 9.52 2.54 8.15
C ASN A 11 10.29 3.85 8.20
N ILE A 12 9.71 4.90 7.60
CA ILE A 12 10.22 6.26 7.65
C ILE A 12 9.22 7.10 8.44
N SER A 13 9.64 7.55 9.62
CA SER A 13 8.81 8.36 10.54
C SER A 13 9.23 9.84 10.56
N ASP A 14 10.25 10.20 9.80
CA ASP A 14 10.72 11.57 9.67
C ASP A 14 9.80 12.35 8.70
N PRO A 15 9.13 13.43 9.16
CA PRO A 15 8.18 14.19 8.35
C PRO A 15 8.83 14.94 7.18
N ASP A 16 10.17 15.08 7.14
CA ASP A 16 10.89 15.71 6.04
C ASP A 16 11.04 14.78 4.82
N PHE A 17 10.52 13.55 4.89
CA PHE A 17 10.51 12.59 3.78
C PHE A 17 9.15 12.54 3.08
N SER A 18 9.19 12.38 1.76
CA SER A 18 7.99 12.30 0.92
C SER A 18 7.31 10.92 0.90
N PHE A 19 7.84 9.92 1.62
CA PHE A 19 7.26 8.58 1.73
C PHE A 19 7.40 7.97 3.11
N GLY A 20 6.48 7.06 3.45
CA GLY A 20 6.37 6.43 4.77
C GLY A 20 7.16 5.14 4.93
N GLY A 21 7.68 4.57 3.85
CA GLY A 21 8.53 3.38 3.96
C GLY A 21 9.17 2.91 2.66
N VAL A 22 10.15 2.03 2.83
CA VAL A 22 10.88 1.32 1.77
C VAL A 22 10.66 -0.18 1.96
N ILE A 23 10.18 -0.85 0.92
CA ILE A 23 10.03 -2.30 0.90
C ILE A 23 10.98 -2.87 -0.15
N GLU A 24 12.07 -3.49 0.29
CA GLU A 24 12.95 -4.21 -0.61
C GLU A 24 12.45 -5.64 -0.77
N HIS A 25 11.49 -5.81 -1.68
CA HIS A 25 10.76 -7.06 -1.89
C HIS A 25 11.68 -8.24 -2.18
N THR A 26 12.83 -7.98 -2.79
CA THR A 26 13.80 -9.03 -3.11
C THR A 26 14.56 -9.61 -1.91
N ASN A 27 14.36 -9.06 -0.71
CA ASN A 27 14.79 -9.67 0.55
C ASN A 27 13.80 -10.73 1.07
N LEU A 28 12.57 -10.77 0.54
CA LEU A 28 11.59 -11.83 0.79
C LEU A 28 11.51 -12.82 -0.37
N VAL A 29 11.41 -12.31 -1.61
CA VAL A 29 11.32 -13.14 -2.82
C VAL A 29 12.61 -13.02 -3.64
N PRO A 30 13.36 -14.11 -3.87
CA PRO A 30 14.69 -14.03 -4.47
C PRO A 30 14.74 -13.32 -5.82
N LYS A 31 15.74 -12.45 -6.02
CA LYS A 31 15.93 -11.63 -7.24
C LYS A 31 15.91 -12.42 -8.57
N ARG A 32 16.23 -13.72 -8.54
CA ARG A 32 16.19 -14.60 -9.74
C ARG A 32 14.81 -14.65 -10.41
N ARG A 33 13.72 -14.36 -9.67
CA ARG A 33 12.37 -14.28 -10.23
C ARG A 33 12.12 -13.02 -11.06
N TYR A 34 12.91 -11.97 -10.85
CA TYR A 34 12.73 -10.65 -11.47
C TYR A 34 13.90 -10.23 -12.36
N GLY A 35 15.07 -10.88 -12.23
CA GLY A 35 16.31 -10.46 -12.89
C GLY A 35 16.91 -9.15 -12.36
N THR A 36 16.34 -8.59 -11.29
CA THR A 36 16.77 -7.35 -10.64
C THR A 36 16.32 -7.32 -9.18
N HIS A 37 16.81 -6.35 -8.41
CA HIS A 37 16.23 -6.01 -7.11
C HIS A 37 14.95 -5.18 -7.33
N LEU A 38 13.91 -5.48 -6.54
CA LEU A 38 12.61 -4.80 -6.60
C LEU A 38 12.38 -4.07 -5.28
N VAL A 39 12.14 -2.76 -5.40
CA VAL A 39 11.93 -1.86 -4.27
C VAL A 39 10.62 -1.12 -4.47
N TYR A 40 9.79 -1.09 -3.43
CA TYR A 40 8.59 -0.27 -3.37
C TYR A 40 8.79 0.87 -2.38
N LEU A 41 8.29 2.04 -2.74
CA LEU A 41 8.14 3.20 -1.87
C LEU A 41 6.65 3.50 -1.77
N PHE A 42 6.15 3.80 -0.58
CA PHE A 42 4.72 4.03 -0.36
C PHE A 42 4.44 5.25 0.51
N SER A 43 3.33 5.91 0.20
CA SER A 43 2.74 6.99 1.02
C SER A 43 1.24 6.79 1.10
N TYR A 44 0.67 7.13 2.26
CA TYR A 44 -0.77 7.25 2.44
C TYR A 44 -1.08 8.73 2.57
N VAL A 45 -1.73 9.29 1.56
CA VAL A 45 -2.09 10.71 1.52
C VAL A 45 -3.53 10.87 1.02
N PRO A 46 -4.25 11.90 1.46
CA PRO A 46 -5.52 12.30 0.84
C PRO A 46 -5.35 12.60 -0.66
N ALA A 47 -6.44 12.51 -1.42
CA ALA A 47 -6.42 12.74 -2.87
C ALA A 47 -6.06 14.20 -3.21
N GLU A 48 -6.33 15.13 -2.30
CA GLU A 48 -6.04 16.56 -2.43
C GLU A 48 -4.57 16.88 -2.12
N HIS A 49 -3.82 15.93 -1.56
CA HIS A 49 -2.42 16.16 -1.17
C HIS A 49 -1.53 16.34 -2.41
N GLU A 50 -0.53 17.22 -2.31
CA GLU A 50 0.39 17.56 -3.41
C GLU A 50 1.03 16.31 -4.04
N ILE A 51 1.59 15.43 -3.19
CA ILE A 51 2.20 14.15 -3.59
C ILE A 51 1.28 13.32 -4.50
N TYR A 52 -0.03 13.28 -4.22
CA TYR A 52 -0.99 12.50 -5.01
C TYR A 52 -1.11 13.04 -6.44
N ASN A 53 -1.03 14.37 -6.57
CA ASN A 53 -1.26 15.11 -7.81
C ASN A 53 0.01 15.36 -8.63
N LEU A 54 1.20 15.00 -8.13
CA LEU A 54 2.44 15.07 -8.90
C LEU A 54 2.37 14.15 -10.13
N SER A 55 2.92 14.59 -11.26
CA SER A 55 3.20 13.70 -12.39
C SER A 55 4.13 12.55 -11.97
N ASP A 56 4.05 11.39 -12.63
CA ASP A 56 4.89 10.22 -12.30
C ASP A 56 6.38 10.55 -12.28
N LYS A 57 6.84 11.38 -13.22
CA LYS A 57 8.21 11.85 -13.28
C LYS A 57 8.55 12.73 -12.07
N ALA A 58 7.71 13.71 -11.75
CA ALA A 58 7.95 14.60 -10.61
C ALA A 58 7.96 13.84 -9.27
N LEU A 59 7.03 12.89 -9.11
CA LEU A 59 6.99 12.02 -7.94
C LEU A 59 8.25 11.15 -7.84
N PHE A 60 8.68 10.54 -8.95
CA PHE A 60 9.91 9.76 -9.00
C PHE A 60 11.13 10.60 -8.61
N GLU A 61 11.30 11.82 -9.14
CA GLU A 61 12.43 12.68 -8.78
C GLU A 61 12.42 13.03 -7.29
N ARG A 62 11.24 13.34 -6.74
CA ARG A 62 11.08 13.67 -5.31
C ARG A 62 11.43 12.47 -4.43
N TYR A 63 10.86 11.30 -4.73
CA TYR A 63 11.13 10.08 -3.97
C TYR A 63 12.58 9.62 -4.12
N TYR A 64 13.18 9.76 -5.30
CA TYR A 64 14.58 9.41 -5.52
C TYR A 64 15.52 10.31 -4.72
N ALA A 65 15.25 11.62 -4.66
CA ALA A 65 16.04 12.55 -3.85
C ALA A 65 16.02 12.14 -2.37
N ASP A 66 14.85 11.79 -1.84
CA ASP A 66 14.69 11.32 -0.48
C ASP A 66 15.30 9.92 -0.25
N LEU A 67 15.12 9.00 -1.18
CA LEU A 67 15.73 7.67 -1.13
C LEU A 67 17.25 7.75 -1.08
N LYS A 68 17.84 8.69 -1.82
CA LYS A 68 19.30 8.93 -1.82
C LYS A 68 19.81 9.48 -0.49
N ARG A 69 18.99 10.19 0.29
CA ARG A 69 19.36 10.59 1.67
C ARG A 69 19.53 9.37 2.57
N ILE A 70 18.71 8.34 2.39
CA ILE A 70 18.77 7.08 3.16
C ILE A 70 19.89 6.16 2.64
N PHE A 71 20.02 6.06 1.32
CA PHE A 71 21.00 5.20 0.65
C PHE A 71 21.92 6.02 -0.28
N PRO A 72 22.94 6.73 0.25
CA PRO A 72 23.74 7.68 -0.52
C PRO A 72 24.51 7.07 -1.71
N SER A 73 24.74 5.75 -1.69
CA SER A 73 25.43 5.01 -2.74
C SER A 73 24.57 4.76 -3.98
N ILE A 74 23.24 4.89 -3.88
CA ILE A 74 22.34 4.68 -5.02
C ILE A 74 22.57 5.77 -6.08
N LYS A 75 22.70 5.35 -7.33
CA LYS A 75 22.81 6.24 -8.48
C LYS A 75 21.59 6.10 -9.36
N LYS A 76 21.27 7.17 -10.08
CA LYS A 76 20.12 7.20 -10.98
C LYS A 76 20.22 6.15 -12.08
N ASN A 77 21.44 5.86 -12.54
CA ASN A 77 21.73 4.82 -13.53
C ASN A 77 21.57 3.38 -12.98
N ASP A 78 21.43 3.20 -11.66
CA ASP A 78 21.09 1.90 -11.07
C ASP A 78 19.59 1.57 -11.24
N ILE A 79 18.77 2.59 -11.50
CA ILE A 79 17.32 2.45 -11.69
C ILE A 79 17.04 2.05 -13.13
N ARG A 80 16.71 0.76 -13.33
CA ARG A 80 16.35 0.22 -14.66
C ARG A 80 14.99 0.71 -15.14
N LYS A 81 14.02 0.81 -14.23
CA LYS A 81 12.64 1.20 -14.50
C LYS A 81 11.99 1.66 -13.20
N TYR A 82 11.06 2.59 -13.30
CA TYR A 82 10.12 2.92 -12.23
C TYR A 82 8.69 2.84 -12.76
N HIS A 83 7.74 2.69 -11.85
CA HIS A 83 6.32 2.72 -12.14
C HIS A 83 5.62 3.35 -10.94
N VAL A 84 4.67 4.25 -11.19
CA VAL A 84 3.85 4.87 -10.16
C VAL A 84 2.45 4.31 -10.26
N ASN A 85 1.92 3.87 -9.13
CA ASN A 85 0.54 3.47 -8.97
C ASN A 85 -0.14 4.39 -7.95
N ARG A 86 -1.39 4.75 -8.20
CA ARG A 86 -2.22 5.57 -7.30
C ARG A 86 -3.58 4.90 -7.15
N ALA A 87 -4.09 4.87 -5.92
CA ALA A 87 -5.42 4.35 -5.61
C ALA A 87 -6.14 5.35 -4.71
N THR A 88 -7.29 5.87 -5.14
CA THR A 88 -8.12 6.81 -4.35
C THR A 88 -8.82 6.12 -3.19
N HIS A 89 -9.15 4.83 -3.32
CA HIS A 89 -9.87 4.04 -2.32
C HIS A 89 -8.99 2.87 -1.83
N ALA A 90 -7.82 3.19 -1.29
CA ALA A 90 -6.84 2.19 -0.88
C ALA A 90 -7.16 1.54 0.48
N ASN A 91 -7.80 2.29 1.39
CA ASN A 91 -8.19 1.81 2.71
C ASN A 91 -9.40 2.61 3.24
N PRO A 92 -10.39 1.97 3.89
CA PRO A 92 -11.32 2.69 4.74
C PRO A 92 -10.61 3.49 5.85
N VAL A 93 -11.09 4.69 6.10
CA VAL A 93 -10.74 5.47 7.29
C VAL A 93 -11.87 5.30 8.29
N PHE A 94 -11.59 4.66 9.42
CA PHE A 94 -12.58 4.40 10.47
C PHE A 94 -12.70 5.62 11.39
N GLU A 95 -13.78 6.39 11.23
CA GLU A 95 -14.10 7.52 12.11
C GLU A 95 -14.61 7.05 13.48
N THR A 96 -14.60 7.91 14.49
CA THR A 96 -15.22 7.58 15.79
C THR A 96 -16.54 8.35 15.97
N PRO A 97 -17.71 7.68 16.13
CA PRO A 97 -17.93 6.23 16.11
C PRO A 97 -18.11 5.66 14.69
N PHE A 98 -17.48 4.51 14.39
CA PHE A 98 -17.60 3.83 13.09
C PHE A 98 -18.67 2.74 13.07
N LEU A 99 -18.82 1.96 14.16
CA LEU A 99 -19.72 0.81 14.21
C LEU A 99 -21.14 1.10 13.69
N PRO A 100 -21.80 2.23 14.04
CA PRO A 100 -23.13 2.54 13.52
C PRO A 100 -23.16 2.90 12.02
N LYS A 101 -22.01 3.22 11.43
CA LYS A 101 -21.83 3.59 10.02
C LYS A 101 -21.37 2.42 9.14
N MET A 102 -21.06 1.28 9.74
CA MET A 102 -20.55 0.12 9.01
C MET A 102 -21.60 -0.38 7.98
N PRO A 103 -21.23 -0.53 6.69
CA PRO A 103 -22.16 -0.98 5.67
C PRO A 103 -22.70 -2.39 5.93
N LYS A 104 -23.99 -2.60 5.66
CA LYS A 104 -24.58 -3.94 5.69
C LYS A 104 -24.05 -4.80 4.55
N GLN A 105 -24.03 -6.12 4.75
CA GLN A 105 -23.67 -7.08 3.70
C GLN A 105 -24.79 -7.25 2.67
N GLU A 106 -26.06 -7.10 3.05
CA GLU A 106 -27.15 -7.15 2.09
C GLU A 106 -27.20 -5.88 1.24
N THR A 107 -27.31 -6.06 -0.07
CA THR A 107 -27.55 -4.95 -1.00
C THR A 107 -29.05 -4.83 -1.30
N PRO A 108 -29.50 -3.72 -1.91
CA PRO A 108 -30.88 -3.59 -2.38
C PRO A 108 -31.27 -4.60 -3.48
N VAL A 109 -30.31 -5.28 -4.11
CA VAL A 109 -30.54 -6.27 -5.15
C VAL A 109 -30.62 -7.65 -4.51
N SER A 110 -31.76 -8.32 -4.65
CA SER A 110 -31.97 -9.66 -4.09
C SER A 110 -30.95 -10.65 -4.65
N GLY A 111 -30.30 -11.40 -3.75
CA GLY A 111 -29.25 -12.36 -4.09
C GLY A 111 -27.87 -11.75 -4.37
N LEU A 112 -27.71 -10.42 -4.22
CA LEU A 112 -26.42 -9.74 -4.32
C LEU A 112 -25.98 -9.22 -2.95
N TYR A 113 -24.76 -9.60 -2.56
CA TYR A 113 -24.16 -9.23 -1.28
C TYR A 113 -22.85 -8.47 -1.49
N LEU A 114 -22.58 -7.51 -0.60
CA LEU A 114 -21.35 -6.72 -0.58
C LEU A 114 -20.48 -7.12 0.61
N LEU A 115 -19.27 -7.57 0.31
CA LEU A 115 -18.26 -8.00 1.27
C LEU A 115 -16.95 -7.29 0.93
N ASP A 116 -16.56 -6.30 1.72
CA ASP A 116 -15.32 -5.55 1.52
C ASP A 116 -14.64 -5.14 2.84
N MET A 117 -13.50 -4.45 2.72
CA MET A 117 -12.69 -4.06 3.88
C MET A 117 -13.36 -3.03 4.80
N THR A 118 -14.44 -2.38 4.39
CA THR A 118 -15.19 -1.47 5.28
C THR A 118 -15.93 -2.21 6.40
N GLN A 119 -16.11 -3.53 6.26
CA GLN A 119 -16.88 -4.38 7.16
C GLN A 119 -16.03 -5.21 8.11
N ILE A 120 -14.70 -5.03 8.10
CA ILE A 120 -13.78 -5.81 8.95
C ILE A 120 -13.42 -5.08 10.26
N TYR A 121 -13.97 -3.89 10.53
CA TYR A 121 -13.67 -3.13 11.76
C TYR A 121 -13.93 -3.99 13.02
N PRO A 122 -13.05 -3.97 14.05
CA PRO A 122 -11.87 -3.12 14.24
C PRO A 122 -10.57 -3.71 13.70
N GLN A 123 -10.62 -4.73 12.85
CA GLN A 123 -9.43 -5.38 12.32
C GLN A 123 -8.71 -4.49 11.31
N ASP A 124 -7.41 -4.73 11.14
CA ASP A 124 -6.63 -4.09 10.09
C ASP A 124 -6.97 -4.69 8.71
N ARG A 125 -6.72 -3.93 7.66
CA ARG A 125 -6.91 -4.37 6.28
C ARG A 125 -5.93 -5.49 5.93
N ASN A 126 -6.41 -6.71 5.84
CA ASN A 126 -5.61 -7.80 5.29
C ASN A 126 -6.49 -8.87 4.63
N VAL A 127 -5.85 -9.66 3.77
CA VAL A 127 -6.52 -10.71 3.01
C VAL A 127 -7.15 -11.76 3.92
N SER A 128 -6.53 -12.05 5.08
CA SER A 128 -7.05 -13.03 6.03
C SER A 128 -8.42 -12.62 6.60
N HIS A 129 -8.60 -11.34 6.98
CA HIS A 129 -9.88 -10.84 7.47
C HIS A 129 -10.93 -10.76 6.36
N SER A 130 -10.54 -10.39 5.13
CA SER A 130 -11.47 -10.44 3.99
C SER A 130 -11.97 -11.86 3.70
N ILE A 131 -11.08 -12.86 3.78
CA ILE A 131 -11.45 -14.27 3.61
C ILE A 131 -12.33 -14.74 4.77
N ALA A 132 -11.98 -14.38 6.01
CA ALA A 132 -12.76 -14.74 7.19
C ALA A 132 -14.19 -14.19 7.12
N LEU A 133 -14.33 -12.90 6.78
CA LEU A 133 -15.63 -12.24 6.58
C LEU A 133 -16.47 -12.95 5.53
N ALA A 134 -15.87 -13.30 4.38
CA ALA A 134 -16.57 -14.02 3.32
C ALA A 134 -17.01 -15.42 3.76
N LYS A 135 -16.16 -16.13 4.50
CA LYS A 135 -16.46 -17.48 4.99
C LYS A 135 -17.60 -17.46 6.01
N GLU A 136 -17.53 -16.59 7.00
CA GLU A 136 -18.56 -16.41 8.04
C GLU A 136 -19.90 -16.06 7.40
N PHE A 137 -19.91 -15.13 6.45
CA PHE A 137 -21.12 -14.74 5.73
C PHE A 137 -21.80 -15.92 5.03
N VAL A 138 -21.03 -16.74 4.31
CA VAL A 138 -21.56 -17.93 3.63
C VAL A 138 -22.13 -18.92 4.64
N GLU A 139 -21.40 -19.23 5.72
CA GLU A 139 -21.84 -20.22 6.73
C GLU A 139 -23.13 -19.81 7.46
N GLU A 140 -23.37 -18.51 7.62
CA GLU A 140 -24.54 -17.99 8.34
C GLU A 140 -25.77 -17.75 7.45
N ASN A 141 -25.58 -17.52 6.15
CA ASN A 141 -26.63 -16.99 5.27
C ASN A 141 -26.95 -17.85 4.03
N LEU A 142 -26.11 -18.83 3.68
CA LEU A 142 -26.25 -19.66 2.47
C LEU A 142 -26.14 -21.17 2.79
#